data_AF-A0A0T5P3R2-F1
#
_entry.id   AF-A0A0T5P3R2-F1
#
_cell.length_a   1.000
_cell.length_b   1.000
_cell.length_c   1.000
_cell.angle_alpha   90.00
_cell.angle_beta   90.00
_cell.angle_gamma   90.00
#
_symmetry.space_group_name_H-M   'P 1'
#
loop_
_entity.id
_entity.type
_entity.pdbx_description
1 polymer ?
#
loop_
_entity_poly.entity_id
_entity_poly.type
_entity_poly.pdbx_seq_one_letter_code
_entity_poly.pdbx_strand_id
1 'polypeptide(L)'
;MQGTLSSIGLAEVWVPLFAALLGGFLSLLGTYWALMRSHALELQRAEKLELKKAAQRAYEAFHKLHNAYETAANLQRQITEMFDTAAADGGADMEPWAKVKELIGSNFQEGVIEPSETSFLISARESELLNDVHLSQKRIWNISASAQKYNELRSQLVTLLEKHHITAEVIDGHTISAEISGQEGVIANVWENRLQNLLGQIIEYLDTDTPEAWETLGRFKEAAEKYFGEDFPEFRLEKAR
;
A
#
# COMPACT_ATOMS: atom_id res chain seq x y z
N MET A 1 97.19 -0.70 30.90
CA MET A 1 95.88 -1.37 30.78
C MET A 1 95.12 -1.20 32.08
N GLN A 2 94.32 -0.14 32.19
CA GLN A 2 93.33 0.02 33.25
C GLN A 2 92.02 0.33 32.52
N GLY A 3 91.09 -0.64 32.57
CA GLY A 3 89.82 -0.59 31.87
C GLY A 3 88.85 0.34 32.57
N THR A 4 88.49 1.42 31.89
CA THR A 4 87.34 2.27 32.23
C THR A 4 86.04 1.61 31.75
N LEU A 5 85.68 0.51 32.41
CA LEU A 5 84.29 0.06 32.57
C LEU A 5 83.94 0.49 34.01
N SER A 6 82.84 1.13 34.36
CA SER A 6 81.55 1.27 33.72
C SER A 6 80.78 2.28 34.57
N SER A 7 80.66 3.51 34.10
CA SER A 7 79.57 4.39 34.51
C SER A 7 78.82 4.81 33.25
N ILE A 8 78.34 3.82 32.50
CA ILE A 8 77.16 4.04 31.66
C ILE A 8 76.09 4.43 32.68
N GLY A 9 75.87 5.73 32.80
CA GLY A 9 75.07 6.29 33.86
C GLY A 9 73.69 5.67 33.78
N LEU A 10 73.15 5.23 34.91
CA LEU A 10 71.76 4.76 35.00
C LEU A 10 70.81 5.69 34.20
N ALA A 11 71.06 6.99 34.22
CA ALA A 11 70.32 7.99 33.43
C ALA A 11 70.31 7.76 31.90
N GLU A 12 71.40 7.28 31.28
CA GLU A 12 71.46 7.05 29.81
C GLU A 12 70.58 5.89 29.35
N VAL A 13 70.28 4.94 30.22
CA VAL A 13 69.41 3.79 29.91
C VAL A 13 67.97 4.04 30.35
N TRP A 14 67.76 4.67 31.51
CA TRP A 14 66.43 4.90 32.06
C TRP A 14 65.67 6.00 31.31
N VAL A 15 66.32 7.08 30.88
CA VAL A 15 65.63 8.19 30.19
C VAL A 15 65.02 7.73 28.85
N PRO A 16 65.74 7.04 27.95
CA PRO A 16 65.15 6.52 26.71
C PRO A 16 64.07 5.46 26.94
N LEU A 17 64.25 4.60 27.95
CA LEU A 17 63.25 3.58 28.31
C LEU A 17 61.94 4.22 28.77
N PHE A 18 62.00 5.20 29.67
CA PHE A 18 60.82 5.93 30.13
C PHE A 18 60.19 6.74 28.99
N ALA A 19 60.98 7.38 28.14
CA ALA A 19 60.46 8.10 26.97
C ALA A 19 59.73 7.15 25.99
N ALA A 20 60.27 5.96 25.74
CA ALA A 20 59.65 4.93 24.91
C ALA A 20 58.35 4.38 25.52
N LEU A 21 58.34 4.10 26.83
CA LEU A 21 57.14 3.63 27.55
C LEU A 21 56.04 4.71 27.56
N LEU A 22 56.39 5.96 27.84
CA LEU A 22 55.43 7.07 27.90
C LEU A 22 54.90 7.39 26.50
N GLY A 23 55.77 7.40 25.49
CA GLY A 23 55.37 7.55 24.09
C GLY A 23 54.46 6.40 23.60
N GLY A 24 54.79 5.16 23.95
CA GLY A 24 53.95 3.98 23.66
C GLY A 24 52.59 4.06 24.35
N PHE A 25 52.55 4.44 25.62
CA PHE A 25 51.32 4.60 26.38
C PHE A 25 50.42 5.73 25.81
N LEU A 26 51.01 6.89 25.48
CA LEU A 26 50.27 8.00 24.86
C LEU A 26 49.76 7.64 23.45
N SER A 27 50.55 6.88 22.68
CA SER A 27 50.13 6.36 21.38
C SER A 27 48.94 5.40 21.50
N LEU A 28 48.98 4.49 22.47
CA LEU A 28 47.87 3.57 22.75
C LEU A 28 46.60 4.31 23.21
N LEU A 29 46.74 5.30 24.10
CA LEU A 29 45.62 6.16 24.53
C LEU A 29 45.03 6.94 23.35
N GLY A 30 45.88 7.53 22.52
CA GLY A 30 45.46 8.26 21.31
C GLY A 30 44.70 7.35 20.34
N THR A 31 45.21 6.14 20.10
CA THR A 31 44.59 5.14 19.23
C THR A 31 43.25 4.66 19.81
N TYR A 32 43.19 4.38 21.11
CA TYR A 32 41.96 3.98 21.80
C TYR A 32 40.87 5.07 21.70
N TRP A 33 41.23 6.33 21.93
CA TRP A 33 40.28 7.44 21.83
C TRP A 33 39.80 7.67 20.39
N ALA A 34 40.70 7.54 19.41
CA ALA A 34 40.35 7.61 18.00
C ALA A 34 39.39 6.48 17.59
N LEU A 35 39.64 5.25 18.03
CA LEU A 35 38.77 4.08 17.78
C LEU A 35 37.38 4.27 18.40
N MET A 36 37.31 4.71 19.66
CA MET A 36 36.03 4.97 20.34
C MET A 36 35.22 6.04 19.60
N ARG A 37 35.87 7.12 19.14
CA ARG A 37 35.21 8.17 18.37
C ARG A 37 34.78 7.69 16.98
N SER A 38 35.60 6.89 16.29
CA SER A 38 35.25 6.28 15.01
C SER A 38 34.01 5.39 15.14
N HIS A 39 34.02 4.50 16.13
CA HIS A 39 32.92 3.58 16.38
C HIS A 39 31.62 4.32 16.74
N ALA A 40 31.70 5.39 17.54
CA ALA A 40 30.52 6.21 17.86
C ALA A 40 29.96 6.91 16.60
N LEU A 41 30.83 7.42 15.73
CA LEU A 41 30.42 8.04 14.46
C LEU A 41 29.85 7.00 13.47
N GLU A 42 30.42 5.81 13.41
CA GLU A 42 29.92 4.69 12.60
C GLU A 42 28.54 4.25 13.06
N LEU A 43 28.32 4.14 14.37
CA LEU A 43 27.02 3.80 14.95
C LEU A 43 25.97 4.85 14.59
N GLN A 44 26.27 6.14 14.77
CA GLN A 44 25.37 7.23 14.39
C GLN A 44 25.06 7.24 12.88
N ARG A 45 26.04 6.91 12.04
CA ARG A 45 25.82 6.79 10.59
C ARG A 45 24.92 5.61 10.25
N ALA A 46 25.13 4.47 10.89
CA ALA A 46 24.30 3.28 10.71
C ALA A 46 22.85 3.55 11.15
N GLU A 47 22.64 4.15 12.32
CA GLU A 47 21.31 4.53 12.82
C GLU A 47 20.58 5.49 11.87
N LYS A 48 21.27 6.53 11.39
CA LYS A 48 20.69 7.47 10.41
C LYS A 48 20.33 6.77 9.09
N LEU A 49 21.17 5.84 8.63
CA LEU A 49 20.93 5.10 7.39
C LEU A 49 19.74 4.14 7.54
N GLU A 50 19.60 3.49 8.70
CA GLU A 50 18.43 2.64 9.00
C GLU A 50 17.15 3.47 9.12
N LEU A 51 17.20 4.66 9.73
CA LEU A 51 16.05 5.57 9.80
C LEU A 51 15.57 5.99 8.40
N LYS A 52 16.51 6.36 7.51
CA LYS A 52 16.21 6.69 6.12
C LYS A 52 15.57 5.54 5.35
N LYS A 53 16.09 4.32 5.53
CA LYS A 53 15.49 3.12 4.92
C LYS A 53 14.08 2.87 5.47
N ALA A 54 13.87 3.05 6.77
CA ALA A 54 12.55 2.89 7.37
C ALA A 54 11.56 3.93 6.84
N ALA A 55 11.99 5.19 6.67
CA ALA A 55 11.17 6.24 6.05
C ALA A 55 10.80 5.90 4.61
N GLN A 56 11.75 5.39 3.82
CA GLN A 56 11.49 4.93 2.45
C GLN A 56 10.46 3.79 2.41
N ARG A 57 10.59 2.79 3.28
CA ARG A 57 9.62 1.68 3.36
C ARG A 57 8.23 2.18 3.79
N ALA A 58 8.17 3.12 4.73
CA ALA A 58 6.89 3.74 5.12
C ALA A 58 6.25 4.47 3.94
N TYR A 59 7.06 5.16 3.12
CA TYR A 59 6.58 5.80 1.89
C TYR A 59 6.10 4.79 0.85
N GLU A 60 6.76 3.64 0.71
CA GLU A 60 6.29 2.53 -0.14
C GLU A 60 4.92 2.01 0.32
N ALA A 61 4.71 1.81 1.64
CA ALA A 61 3.40 1.47 2.18
C ALA A 61 2.34 2.56 1.94
N PHE A 62 2.71 3.83 2.11
CA PHE A 62 1.83 4.95 1.80
C PHE A 62 1.34 4.91 0.35
N HIS A 63 2.24 4.68 -0.62
CA HIS A 63 1.88 4.58 -2.03
C HIS A 63 0.92 3.43 -2.31
N LYS A 64 1.19 2.25 -1.73
CA LYS A 64 0.30 1.09 -1.85
C LYS A 64 -1.10 1.38 -1.27
N LEU A 65 -1.19 2.09 -0.15
CA LEU A 65 -2.48 2.51 0.42
C LEU A 65 -3.20 3.53 -0.45
N HIS A 66 -2.46 4.50 -0.98
CA HIS A 66 -3.02 5.54 -1.82
C HIS A 66 -3.60 4.96 -3.11
N ASN A 67 -2.85 4.11 -3.80
CA ASN A 67 -3.27 3.46 -5.03
C ASN A 67 -4.44 2.47 -4.79
N ALA A 68 -4.49 1.81 -3.63
CA ALA A 68 -5.67 1.05 -3.21
C ALA A 68 -6.90 1.95 -3.09
N TYR A 69 -6.78 3.09 -2.39
CA TYR A 69 -7.85 4.07 -2.28
C TYR A 69 -8.29 4.59 -3.66
N GLU A 70 -7.36 4.97 -4.53
CA GLU A 70 -7.67 5.43 -5.89
C GLU A 70 -8.41 4.37 -6.71
N THR A 71 -8.06 3.10 -6.53
CA THR A 71 -8.75 1.99 -7.21
C THR A 71 -10.21 1.89 -6.77
N ALA A 72 -10.48 1.97 -5.46
CA ALA A 72 -11.85 1.97 -4.94
C ALA A 72 -12.62 3.22 -5.39
N ALA A 73 -12.03 4.41 -5.26
CA ALA A 73 -12.66 5.66 -5.67
C ALA A 73 -12.98 5.70 -7.18
N ASN A 74 -12.08 5.21 -8.03
CA ASN A 74 -12.34 5.11 -9.46
C ASN A 74 -13.45 4.12 -9.79
N LEU A 75 -13.52 2.99 -9.09
CA LEU A 75 -14.61 2.02 -9.26
C LEU A 75 -15.97 2.63 -8.86
N GLN A 76 -16.03 3.33 -7.73
CA GLN A 76 -17.23 4.02 -7.27
C GLN A 76 -17.70 5.05 -8.32
N ARG A 77 -16.77 5.90 -8.78
CA ARG A 77 -17.07 6.89 -9.82
C ARG A 77 -17.58 6.24 -11.11
N GLN A 78 -16.92 5.19 -11.57
CA GLN A 78 -17.35 4.46 -12.77
C GLN A 78 -18.77 3.92 -12.63
N ILE A 79 -19.11 3.32 -11.50
CA ILE A 79 -20.46 2.81 -11.26
C ILE A 79 -21.48 3.95 -11.26
N THR A 80 -21.21 5.04 -10.56
CA THR A 80 -22.08 6.23 -10.53
C THR A 80 -22.29 6.80 -11.94
N GLU A 81 -21.22 6.98 -12.72
CA GLU A 81 -21.30 7.47 -14.10
C GLU A 81 -22.18 6.56 -14.99
N MET A 82 -22.14 5.24 -14.79
CA MET A 82 -23.00 4.30 -15.53
C MET A 82 -24.48 4.42 -15.15
N PHE A 83 -24.80 4.63 -13.87
CA PHE A 83 -26.17 4.89 -13.43
C PHE A 83 -26.71 6.21 -14.00
N ASP A 84 -25.91 7.28 -13.93
CA ASP A 84 -26.27 8.60 -14.44
C ASP A 84 -26.49 8.58 -15.95
N THR A 85 -25.61 7.90 -16.69
CA THR A 85 -25.73 7.73 -18.14
C THR A 85 -27.01 6.96 -18.48
N ALA A 86 -27.28 5.84 -17.79
CA ALA A 86 -28.49 5.07 -18.03
C ALA A 86 -29.76 5.88 -17.73
N ALA A 87 -29.75 6.73 -16.70
CA ALA A 87 -30.86 7.62 -16.41
C ALA A 87 -31.05 8.69 -17.51
N ALA A 88 -29.96 9.27 -18.01
CA ALA A 88 -29.99 10.25 -19.10
C ALA A 88 -30.49 9.66 -20.43
N ASP A 89 -30.17 8.40 -20.71
CA ASP A 89 -30.55 7.69 -21.92
C ASP A 89 -31.98 7.09 -21.87
N GLY A 90 -32.75 7.39 -20.82
CA GLY A 90 -34.13 6.88 -20.65
C GLY A 90 -34.22 5.46 -20.07
N GLY A 91 -33.09 4.86 -19.68
CA GLY A 91 -32.99 3.58 -18.98
C GLY A 91 -33.09 3.68 -17.45
N ALA A 92 -33.70 4.75 -16.93
CA ALA A 92 -33.82 4.99 -15.48
C ALA A 92 -34.56 3.85 -14.75
N ASP A 93 -35.52 3.21 -15.41
CA ASP A 93 -36.33 2.12 -14.84
C ASP A 93 -35.69 0.73 -15.03
N MET A 94 -34.52 0.64 -15.67
CA MET A 94 -33.82 -0.64 -15.83
C MET A 94 -33.28 -1.17 -14.50
N GLU A 95 -33.17 -2.48 -14.39
CA GLU A 95 -32.53 -3.11 -13.23
C GLU A 95 -31.05 -2.68 -13.12
N PRO A 96 -30.49 -2.57 -11.89
CA PRO A 96 -29.11 -2.15 -11.65
C PRO A 96 -28.06 -2.94 -12.47
N TRP A 97 -28.25 -4.26 -12.59
CA TRP A 97 -27.34 -5.12 -13.33
C TRP A 97 -27.32 -4.81 -14.84
N ALA A 98 -28.42 -4.26 -15.39
CA ALA A 98 -28.51 -3.90 -16.80
C ALA A 98 -27.88 -2.51 -17.07
N LYS A 99 -27.94 -1.61 -16.09
CA LYS A 99 -27.32 -0.26 -16.16
C LYS A 99 -25.80 -0.32 -16.10
N VAL A 100 -25.26 -1.16 -15.22
CA VAL A 100 -23.81 -1.29 -15.01
C VAL A 100 -23.22 -2.27 -16.02
N LYS A 101 -22.24 -1.78 -16.78
CA LYS A 101 -21.47 -2.57 -17.76
C LYS A 101 -20.29 -3.25 -17.08
N GLU A 102 -19.34 -3.76 -17.86
CA GLU A 102 -18.11 -4.32 -17.33
C GLU A 102 -17.38 -3.29 -16.45
N LEU A 103 -17.02 -3.71 -15.24
CA LEU A 103 -16.28 -2.90 -14.28
C LEU A 103 -14.80 -2.97 -14.65
N ILE A 104 -14.22 -1.86 -15.05
CA ILE A 104 -12.80 -1.81 -15.41
C ILE A 104 -12.02 -1.53 -14.15
N GLY A 105 -11.65 -2.61 -13.44
CA GLY A 105 -10.56 -2.53 -12.50
C GLY A 105 -9.25 -2.38 -13.27
N SER A 106 -8.33 -1.55 -12.79
CA SER A 106 -6.92 -1.80 -13.10
C SER A 106 -6.65 -3.26 -12.70
N ASN A 107 -5.82 -3.99 -13.45
CA ASN A 107 -5.34 -5.31 -13.02
C ASN A 107 -4.44 -5.10 -11.80
N PHE A 108 -5.08 -4.76 -10.68
CA PHE A 108 -4.46 -4.25 -9.47
C PHE A 108 -3.78 -5.42 -8.77
N GLN A 109 -2.53 -5.65 -9.16
CA GLN A 109 -1.60 -6.51 -8.44
C GLN A 109 -0.65 -5.62 -7.63
N GLU A 110 -1.21 -4.70 -6.85
CA GLU A 110 -0.35 -3.94 -5.98
C GLU A 110 0.19 -4.82 -4.86
N GLY A 111 1.46 -4.62 -4.54
CA GLY A 111 2.14 -5.45 -3.55
C GLY A 111 1.41 -5.39 -2.20
N VAL A 112 1.37 -6.53 -1.52
CA VAL A 112 0.98 -6.60 -0.10
C VAL A 112 1.82 -5.60 0.69
N ILE A 113 1.20 -4.89 1.64
CA ILE A 113 1.96 -4.06 2.57
C ILE A 113 2.70 -5.02 3.51
N GLU A 114 4.02 -4.99 3.44
CA GLU A 114 4.88 -5.85 4.24
C GLU A 114 4.94 -5.34 5.69
N PRO A 115 5.10 -6.22 6.69
CA PRO A 115 5.28 -5.80 8.08
C PRO A 115 6.48 -4.86 8.28
N SER A 116 7.49 -4.97 7.41
CA SER A 116 8.68 -4.10 7.45
C SER A 116 8.34 -2.63 7.14
N GLU A 117 7.32 -2.39 6.32
CA GLU A 117 6.88 -1.07 5.86
C GLU A 117 6.02 -0.33 6.90
N THR A 118 5.28 -1.08 7.73
CA THR A 118 4.43 -0.53 8.79
C THR A 118 5.04 -0.67 10.19
N SER A 119 6.23 -1.27 10.31
CA SER A 119 6.91 -1.51 11.59
C SER A 119 7.12 -0.26 12.44
N PHE A 120 7.31 0.91 11.81
CA PHE A 120 7.49 2.17 12.51
C PHE A 120 6.26 2.57 13.35
N LEU A 121 5.05 2.14 12.96
CA LEU A 121 3.82 2.41 13.71
C LEU A 121 3.87 1.79 15.11
N ILE A 122 4.57 0.66 15.27
CA ILE A 122 4.80 0.03 16.58
C ILE A 122 5.68 0.95 17.45
N SER A 123 6.77 1.46 16.88
CA SER A 123 7.69 2.39 17.56
C SER A 123 7.04 3.74 17.85
N ALA A 124 6.15 4.19 16.98
CA ALA A 124 5.35 5.41 17.14
C ALA A 124 4.19 5.26 18.13
N ARG A 125 3.90 4.04 18.61
CA ARG A 125 2.74 3.70 19.47
C ARG A 125 1.39 3.91 18.80
N GLU A 126 1.34 3.74 17.49
CA GLU A 126 0.15 3.88 16.63
C GLU A 126 -0.40 2.47 16.26
N SER A 127 -0.63 1.61 17.25
CA SER A 127 -1.03 0.21 17.01
C SER A 127 -2.44 0.06 16.42
N GLU A 128 -3.34 0.98 16.72
CA GLU A 128 -4.68 1.02 16.11
C GLU A 128 -4.57 1.31 14.62
N LEU A 129 -3.78 2.33 14.25
CA LEU A 129 -3.52 2.68 12.86
C LEU A 129 -2.86 1.55 12.07
N LEU A 130 -1.96 0.78 12.69
CA LEU A 130 -1.39 -0.42 12.07
C LEU A 130 -2.49 -1.42 11.66
N ASN A 131 -3.49 -1.64 12.51
CA ASN A 131 -4.61 -2.51 12.19
C ASN A 131 -5.49 -1.91 11.09
N ASP A 132 -5.78 -0.61 11.17
CA ASP A 132 -6.61 0.11 10.19
C ASP A 132 -6.00 0.06 8.78
N VAL A 133 -4.68 0.19 8.67
CA VAL A 133 -3.92 0.06 7.41
C VAL A 133 -4.14 -1.30 6.76
N HIS A 134 -3.94 -2.38 7.52
CA HIS A 134 -4.08 -3.73 6.98
C HIS A 134 -5.55 -4.10 6.71
N LEU A 135 -6.48 -3.57 7.52
CA LEU A 135 -7.90 -3.78 7.31
C LEU A 135 -8.40 -3.06 6.05
N SER A 136 -7.98 -1.81 5.84
CA SER A 136 -8.30 -1.01 4.65
C SER A 136 -7.80 -1.71 3.37
N GLN A 137 -6.55 -2.17 3.36
CA GLN A 137 -6.00 -2.92 2.22
C GLN A 137 -6.84 -4.18 1.90
N LYS A 138 -7.19 -4.97 2.91
CA LYS A 138 -7.99 -6.20 2.73
C LYS A 138 -9.40 -5.91 2.21
N ARG A 139 -10.04 -4.87 2.74
CA ARG A 139 -11.39 -4.47 2.31
C ARG A 139 -11.41 -4.05 0.84
N ILE A 140 -10.44 -3.22 0.43
CA ILE A 140 -10.31 -2.81 -0.98
C ILE A 140 -10.03 -4.02 -1.89
N TRP A 141 -9.17 -4.96 -1.48
CA TRP A 141 -8.97 -6.19 -2.24
C TRP A 141 -10.24 -7.04 -2.37
N ASN A 142 -11.06 -7.11 -1.33
CA ASN A 142 -12.34 -7.81 -1.40
C ASN A 142 -13.32 -7.12 -2.37
N ILE A 143 -13.32 -5.78 -2.43
CA ILE A 143 -14.09 -5.02 -3.42
C ILE A 143 -13.60 -5.35 -4.83
N SER A 144 -12.30 -5.31 -5.07
CA SER A 144 -11.71 -5.65 -6.38
C SER A 144 -12.02 -7.09 -6.81
N ALA A 145 -11.94 -8.05 -5.88
CA ALA A 145 -12.29 -9.44 -6.15
C ALA A 145 -13.79 -9.60 -6.46
N SER A 146 -14.65 -8.87 -5.75
CA SER A 146 -16.09 -8.82 -6.01
C SER A 146 -16.39 -8.25 -7.40
N ALA A 147 -15.70 -7.18 -7.80
CA ALA A 147 -15.83 -6.59 -9.14
C ALA A 147 -15.39 -7.55 -10.25
N GLN A 148 -14.28 -8.28 -10.06
CA GLN A 148 -13.86 -9.33 -10.99
C GLN A 148 -14.91 -10.44 -11.10
N LYS A 149 -15.48 -10.87 -9.96
CA LYS A 149 -16.52 -11.89 -9.96
C LYS A 149 -17.81 -11.40 -10.65
N TYR A 150 -18.14 -10.12 -10.49
CA TYR A 150 -19.24 -9.49 -11.20
C TYR A 150 -19.03 -9.56 -12.72
N ASN A 151 -17.84 -9.20 -13.21
CA ASN A 151 -17.52 -9.28 -14.64
C ASN A 151 -17.60 -10.72 -15.17
N GLU A 152 -17.12 -11.70 -14.41
CA GLU A 152 -17.20 -13.12 -14.78
C GLU A 152 -18.67 -13.56 -14.93
N LEU A 153 -19.52 -13.27 -13.94
CA LEU A 153 -20.95 -13.61 -13.99
C LEU A 153 -21.66 -12.85 -15.11
N ARG A 154 -21.29 -11.59 -15.36
CA ARG A 154 -21.87 -10.78 -16.43
C ARG A 154 -21.52 -11.36 -17.80
N SER A 155 -20.26 -11.73 -18.01
CA SER A 155 -19.80 -12.37 -19.25
C SER A 155 -20.54 -13.68 -19.51
N GLN A 156 -20.76 -14.49 -18.46
CA GLN A 156 -21.57 -15.71 -18.56
C GLN A 156 -23.01 -15.38 -18.99
N LEU A 157 -23.67 -14.42 -18.35
CA LEU A 157 -25.03 -13.99 -18.70
C LEU A 157 -25.11 -13.49 -20.14
N VAL A 158 -24.21 -12.61 -20.56
CA VAL A 158 -24.17 -12.12 -21.95
C VAL A 158 -24.01 -13.29 -22.93
N THR A 159 -23.11 -14.24 -22.65
CA THR A 159 -22.92 -15.43 -23.50
C THR A 159 -24.18 -16.28 -23.59
N LEU A 160 -24.92 -16.44 -22.48
CA LEU A 160 -26.21 -17.13 -22.46
C LEU A 160 -27.24 -16.39 -23.32
N LEU A 161 -27.38 -15.07 -23.13
CA LEU A 161 -28.31 -14.25 -23.90
C LEU A 161 -27.99 -14.32 -25.41
N GLU A 162 -26.72 -14.19 -25.80
CA GLU A 162 -26.26 -14.30 -27.19
C GLU A 162 -26.57 -15.66 -27.82
N LYS A 163 -26.34 -16.75 -27.07
CA LYS A 163 -26.61 -18.13 -27.54
C LYS A 163 -28.10 -18.38 -27.81
N HIS A 164 -28.98 -17.70 -27.06
CA HIS A 164 -30.42 -17.91 -27.11
C HIS A 164 -31.17 -16.77 -27.83
N HIS A 165 -30.46 -15.76 -28.35
CA HIS A 165 -30.99 -14.59 -29.08
C HIS A 165 -31.39 -14.87 -30.56
N ILE A 166 -31.54 -16.12 -30.99
CA ILE A 166 -32.11 -16.43 -32.32
C ILE A 166 -33.66 -16.34 -32.32
N THR A 167 -34.32 -16.17 -31.18
CA THR A 167 -35.77 -15.93 -31.08
C THR A 167 -36.07 -14.60 -30.41
N ALA A 168 -35.79 -13.49 -31.09
CA ALA A 168 -36.32 -12.18 -30.74
C ALA A 168 -37.22 -11.68 -31.88
N GLU A 169 -38.53 -11.58 -31.64
CA GLU A 169 -39.41 -10.79 -32.49
C GLU A 169 -39.14 -9.31 -32.22
N VAL A 170 -38.92 -8.55 -33.29
CA VAL A 170 -38.83 -7.09 -33.21
C VAL A 170 -40.23 -6.55 -32.92
N ILE A 171 -40.50 -6.24 -31.66
CA ILE A 171 -41.71 -5.51 -31.26
C ILE A 171 -41.32 -4.03 -31.19
N ASP A 172 -41.73 -3.28 -32.22
CA ASP A 172 -41.60 -1.82 -32.36
C ASP A 172 -40.19 -1.25 -32.11
N GLY A 173 -39.31 -1.45 -33.10
CA GLY A 173 -38.26 -0.52 -33.52
C GLY A 173 -37.07 -0.23 -32.60
N HIS A 174 -37.20 -0.36 -31.28
CA HIS A 174 -36.17 0.06 -30.32
C HIS A 174 -36.07 -0.82 -29.06
N THR A 175 -36.89 -1.87 -28.92
CA THR A 175 -36.87 -2.72 -27.73
C THR A 175 -36.71 -4.18 -28.14
N ILE A 176 -35.56 -4.77 -27.83
CA ILE A 176 -35.37 -6.22 -27.94
C ILE A 176 -35.91 -6.82 -26.64
N SER A 177 -37.13 -7.34 -26.69
CA SER A 177 -37.68 -8.23 -25.67
C SER A 177 -37.36 -9.66 -26.09
N ALA A 178 -36.35 -10.27 -25.48
CA ALA A 178 -36.11 -11.70 -25.63
C ALA A 178 -36.76 -12.41 -24.45
N GLU A 179 -37.93 -13.00 -24.67
CA GLU A 179 -38.57 -13.84 -23.67
C GLU A 179 -37.89 -15.22 -23.70
N ILE A 180 -36.83 -15.38 -22.89
CA ILE A 180 -36.22 -16.69 -22.68
C ILE A 180 -37.17 -17.48 -21.78
N SER A 181 -37.91 -18.40 -22.38
CA SER A 181 -38.82 -19.31 -21.66
C SER A 181 -38.13 -20.65 -21.35
N GLY A 182 -38.64 -21.40 -20.36
CA GLY A 182 -38.09 -22.71 -19.99
C GLY A 182 -36.98 -22.66 -18.95
N GLN A 183 -36.12 -23.68 -18.92
CA GLN A 183 -35.07 -23.85 -17.91
C GLN A 183 -33.99 -22.75 -18.01
N GLU A 184 -33.74 -22.28 -19.23
CA GLU A 184 -32.79 -21.23 -19.57
C GLU A 184 -33.21 -19.87 -19.01
N GLY A 185 -34.52 -19.56 -19.05
CA GLY A 185 -35.07 -18.34 -18.46
C GLY A 185 -34.94 -18.33 -16.94
N VAL A 186 -35.11 -19.49 -16.30
CA VAL A 186 -34.86 -19.64 -14.86
C VAL A 186 -33.37 -19.42 -14.55
N ILE A 187 -32.46 -19.94 -15.37
CA ILE A 187 -31.00 -19.74 -15.18
C ILE A 187 -30.62 -18.26 -15.36
N ALA A 188 -31.14 -17.59 -16.40
CA ALA A 188 -30.94 -16.17 -16.63
C ALA A 188 -31.39 -15.34 -15.43
N ASN A 189 -32.62 -15.55 -14.95
CA ASN A 189 -33.16 -14.89 -13.76
C ASN A 189 -32.29 -15.11 -12.51
N VAL A 190 -31.76 -16.32 -12.30
CA VAL A 190 -30.86 -16.60 -11.17
C VAL A 190 -29.56 -15.79 -11.30
N TRP A 191 -29.01 -15.66 -12.50
CA TRP A 191 -27.79 -14.88 -12.73
C TRP A 191 -28.01 -13.38 -12.60
N GLU A 192 -29.13 -12.85 -13.11
CA GLU A 192 -29.53 -11.46 -12.92
C GLU A 192 -29.64 -11.10 -11.44
N ASN A 193 -30.35 -11.92 -10.65
CA ASN A 193 -30.46 -11.73 -9.20
C ASN A 193 -29.08 -11.78 -8.50
N ARG A 194 -28.18 -12.67 -8.94
CA ARG A 194 -26.81 -12.74 -8.39
C ARG A 194 -26.00 -11.49 -8.72
N LEU A 195 -26.10 -11.00 -9.96
CA LEU A 195 -25.43 -9.78 -10.39
C LEU A 195 -25.94 -8.56 -9.62
N GLN A 196 -27.25 -8.46 -9.42
CA GLN A 196 -27.86 -7.37 -8.66
C GLN A 196 -27.45 -7.38 -7.19
N ASN A 197 -27.46 -8.55 -6.54
CA ASN A 197 -26.99 -8.68 -5.16
C ASN A 197 -25.50 -8.35 -5.02
N LEU A 198 -24.65 -8.86 -5.92
CA LEU A 198 -23.22 -8.60 -5.88
C LEU A 198 -22.90 -7.12 -6.16
N LEU A 199 -23.59 -6.50 -7.10
CA LEU A 199 -23.45 -5.07 -7.39
C LEU A 199 -23.88 -4.23 -6.19
N GLY A 200 -24.99 -4.58 -5.54
CA GLY A 200 -25.43 -3.92 -4.30
C GLY A 200 -24.38 -3.98 -3.20
N GLN A 201 -23.77 -5.15 -2.99
CA GLN A 201 -22.67 -5.31 -2.02
C GLN A 201 -21.44 -4.49 -2.39
N ILE A 202 -21.05 -4.46 -3.68
CA ILE A 202 -19.94 -3.64 -4.16
C ILE A 202 -20.19 -2.16 -3.85
N ILE A 203 -21.39 -1.65 -4.14
CA ILE A 203 -21.74 -0.25 -3.88
C ILE A 203 -21.71 0.04 -2.37
N GLU A 204 -22.29 -0.82 -1.54
CA GLU A 204 -22.30 -0.67 -0.08
C GLU A 204 -20.87 -0.63 0.51
N TYR A 205 -20.00 -1.52 0.04
CA TYR A 205 -18.59 -1.53 0.45
C TYR A 205 -17.86 -0.29 -0.05
N LEU A 206 -18.09 0.15 -1.29
CA LEU A 206 -17.46 1.37 -1.81
C LEU A 206 -17.89 2.62 -1.02
N ASP A 207 -19.16 2.72 -0.64
CA ASP A 207 -19.68 3.85 0.14
C ASP A 207 -19.10 3.90 1.56
N THR A 208 -18.79 2.74 2.15
CA THR A 208 -18.26 2.64 3.53
C THR A 208 -16.74 2.66 3.57
N ASP A 209 -16.09 1.83 2.76
CA ASP A 209 -14.65 1.56 2.85
C ASP A 209 -13.80 2.61 2.14
N THR A 210 -14.32 3.28 1.11
CA THR A 210 -13.56 4.33 0.39
C THR A 210 -13.29 5.55 1.28
N PRO A 211 -14.28 6.08 2.04
CA PRO A 211 -14.02 7.14 3.02
C PRO A 211 -13.09 6.69 4.17
N GLU A 212 -13.26 5.49 4.71
CA GLU A 212 -12.41 4.96 5.78
C GLU A 212 -10.95 4.77 5.32
N ALA A 213 -10.74 4.30 4.09
CA ALA A 213 -9.41 4.19 3.50
C ALA A 213 -8.73 5.55 3.35
N TRP A 214 -9.49 6.59 2.95
CA TRP A 214 -8.97 7.97 2.87
C TRP A 214 -8.54 8.51 4.25
N GLU A 215 -9.37 8.29 5.28
CA GLU A 215 -9.03 8.67 6.65
C GLU A 215 -7.77 7.95 7.15
N THR A 216 -7.71 6.63 6.92
CA THR A 216 -6.56 5.79 7.27
C THR A 216 -5.28 6.27 6.58
N LEU A 217 -5.37 6.61 5.29
CA LEU A 217 -4.25 7.17 4.53
C LEU A 217 -3.75 8.49 5.10
N GLY A 218 -4.67 9.39 5.48
CA GLY A 218 -4.34 10.67 6.12
C GLY A 218 -3.62 10.46 7.46
N ARG A 219 -4.18 9.62 8.33
CA ARG A 219 -3.57 9.26 9.63
C ARG A 219 -2.20 8.59 9.46
N PHE A 220 -2.04 7.73 8.47
CA PHE A 220 -0.76 7.09 8.14
C PHE A 220 0.30 8.12 7.75
N LYS A 221 -0.05 9.05 6.86
CA LYS A 221 0.84 10.14 6.46
C LYS A 221 1.25 10.99 7.66
N GLU A 222 0.30 11.42 8.48
CA GLU A 222 0.58 12.24 9.68
C GLU A 222 1.50 11.51 10.67
N ALA A 223 1.26 10.22 10.90
CA ALA A 223 2.12 9.39 11.75
C ALA A 223 3.55 9.27 11.18
N ALA A 224 3.68 9.09 9.87
CA ALA A 224 4.97 9.00 9.20
C ALA A 224 5.75 10.33 9.24
N GLU A 225 5.09 11.45 8.92
CA GLU A 225 5.70 12.79 8.99
C GLU A 225 6.14 13.13 10.42
N LYS A 226 5.32 12.81 11.42
CA LYS A 226 5.68 13.02 12.83
C LYS A 226 6.85 12.15 13.29
N TYR A 227 6.93 10.90 12.83
CA TYR A 227 7.95 9.95 13.27
C TYR A 227 9.30 10.15 12.57
N PHE A 228 9.29 10.42 11.26
CA PHE A 228 10.50 10.52 10.44
C PHE A 228 10.96 11.96 10.18
N GLY A 229 10.09 12.96 10.36
CA GLY A 229 10.41 14.36 10.09
C GLY A 229 10.90 14.58 8.66
N GLU A 230 12.06 15.20 8.50
CA GLU A 230 12.66 15.56 7.21
C GLU A 230 13.01 14.35 6.33
N ASP A 231 13.14 13.15 6.90
CA ASP A 231 13.45 11.94 6.14
C ASP A 231 12.22 11.35 5.40
N PHE A 232 11.00 11.83 5.72
CA PHE A 232 9.78 11.47 4.98
C PHE A 232 9.38 12.61 4.04
N PRO A 233 9.04 12.31 2.77
CA PRO A 233 8.76 13.35 1.78
C PRO A 233 7.51 14.15 2.14
N GLU A 234 7.58 15.47 2.03
CA GLU A 234 6.42 16.34 2.14
C GLU A 234 5.62 16.32 0.83
N PHE A 235 4.34 16.02 0.93
CA PHE A 235 3.41 16.10 -0.20
C PHE A 235 1.99 16.41 0.29
N ARG A 236 1.16 16.92 -0.62
CA ARG A 236 -0.26 17.20 -0.33
C ARG A 236 -1.10 16.04 -0.82
N LEU A 237 -1.94 15.54 0.08
CA LEU A 237 -3.00 14.60 -0.26
C LEU A 237 -4.16 15.35 -0.90
N GLU A 238 -4.49 15.01 -2.14
CA GLU A 238 -5.69 15.51 -2.81
C GLU A 238 -6.71 14.38 -2.90
N LYS A 239 -7.93 14.63 -2.44
CA LYS A 239 -9.01 13.65 -2.56
C LYS A 239 -9.35 13.51 -4.04
N ALA A 240 -9.39 12.27 -4.53
CA ALA A 240 -9.86 11.99 -5.89
C ALA A 240 -11.26 12.58 -6.06
N ARG A 241 -11.46 13.36 -7.13
CA ARG A 241 -12.72 14.02 -7.46
C ARG A 241 -13.61 13.14 -8.31
#